data_AF-A0A7J7K2C5-F1
#
_entry.id   AF-A0A7J7K2C5-F1
#
_cell.length_a   1.000
_cell.length_b   1.000
_cell.length_c   1.000
_cell.angle_alpha   90.00
_cell.angle_beta   90.00
_cell.angle_gamma   90.00
#
_symmetry.space_group_name_H-M   'P 1'
#
loop_
_entity.id
_entity.type
_entity.pdbx_description
1 polymer ?
#
loop_
_entity_poly.entity_id
_entity_poly.type
_entity_poly.pdbx_seq_one_letter_code
_entity_poly.pdbx_strand_id
1 'polypeptide(L)'
;MPPKAKPTAVKKPTQKKPAAKAKAKESTAPAKDDDLKKSVKETTTPAEVTPTPLRVNLKQMDVVLFKDADNKLKDSGKWPLIIDTTTQASTYLIHQDVNYLNSLSSSNMASEAIRLGLLGALRYGKPLVIDMMGVDMFQTISDMMNEVLPGLMDKIMDKSILEEEE
;
A
#
# COMPACT_ATOMS: atom_id res chain seq x y z
N MET A 1 -12.84 -21.25 -48.86
CA MET A 1 -12.22 -22.56 -49.19
C MET A 1 -10.76 -22.33 -49.60
N PRO A 2 -9.81 -23.15 -49.14
CA PRO A 2 -8.34 -23.01 -49.31
C PRO A 2 -7.82 -23.79 -50.55
N PRO A 3 -6.51 -23.73 -50.87
CA PRO A 3 -5.56 -24.76 -50.38
C PRO A 3 -4.18 -24.17 -49.99
N LYS A 4 -3.67 -24.35 -48.76
CA LYS A 4 -2.85 -25.45 -48.18
C LYS A 4 -1.57 -25.83 -48.96
N ALA A 5 -0.43 -25.28 -48.54
CA ALA A 5 0.91 -25.85 -48.75
C ALA A 5 1.45 -26.44 -47.43
N LYS A 6 2.02 -27.65 -47.50
CA LYS A 6 2.50 -28.48 -46.38
C LYS A 6 3.98 -28.17 -46.08
N PRO A 7 4.44 -28.28 -44.82
CA PRO A 7 5.85 -28.56 -44.52
C PRO A 7 6.05 -30.05 -44.19
N THR A 8 7.06 -30.64 -44.82
CA THR A 8 7.53 -32.02 -44.67
C THR A 8 8.36 -32.23 -43.40
N ALA A 9 8.12 -33.36 -42.72
CA ALA A 9 8.90 -33.86 -41.59
C ALA A 9 10.18 -34.58 -42.05
N VAL A 10 11.28 -34.40 -41.31
CA VAL A 10 12.46 -35.30 -41.36
C VAL A 10 12.88 -35.67 -39.94
N LYS A 11 13.13 -36.97 -39.75
CA LYS A 11 13.38 -37.68 -38.49
C LYS A 11 14.83 -37.56 -37.99
N LYS A 12 14.96 -37.75 -36.67
CA LYS A 12 16.15 -37.90 -35.80
C LYS A 12 17.00 -39.16 -36.10
N PRO A 13 18.26 -39.23 -35.63
CA PRO A 13 18.62 -40.21 -34.58
C PRO A 13 19.57 -39.62 -33.49
N THR A 14 19.34 -39.73 -32.15
CA THR A 14 19.80 -40.78 -31.17
C THR A 14 21.28 -41.18 -31.29
N GLN A 15 22.19 -41.26 -30.29
CA GLN A 15 22.28 -41.37 -28.81
C GLN A 15 23.71 -40.90 -28.39
N LYS A 16 24.05 -40.49 -27.14
CA LYS A 16 24.46 -41.37 -26.01
C LYS A 16 24.86 -40.53 -24.77
N LYS A 17 24.45 -40.99 -23.58
CA LYS A 17 25.04 -40.74 -22.24
C LYS A 17 25.39 -42.13 -21.66
N PRO A 18 26.51 -42.33 -20.94
CA PRO A 18 26.47 -42.57 -19.48
C PRO A 18 27.73 -41.97 -18.75
N ALA A 19 27.66 -41.35 -17.56
CA ALA A 19 27.51 -41.83 -16.16
C ALA A 19 28.83 -42.00 -15.38
N ALA A 20 28.95 -41.32 -14.22
CA ALA A 20 29.70 -41.63 -12.97
C ALA A 20 29.79 -40.31 -12.16
N LYS A 21 29.26 -40.07 -10.94
CA LYS A 21 29.09 -40.80 -9.67
C LYS A 21 30.41 -41.12 -8.96
N ALA A 22 30.78 -40.27 -8.00
CA ALA A 22 31.59 -40.64 -6.83
C ALA A 22 31.11 -39.83 -5.61
N LYS A 23 30.71 -40.55 -4.57
CA LYS A 23 30.34 -40.10 -3.22
C LYS A 23 31.08 -41.03 -2.26
N ALA A 24 31.80 -40.48 -1.27
CA ALA A 24 32.30 -41.12 -0.04
C ALA A 24 33.20 -40.09 0.67
N LYS A 25 33.30 -39.92 1.99
CA LYS A 25 32.62 -40.37 3.22
C LYS A 25 33.33 -39.54 4.33
N GLU A 26 32.63 -38.76 5.15
CA GLU A 26 32.33 -39.06 6.56
C GLU A 26 33.55 -39.02 7.52
N SER A 27 33.51 -38.08 8.47
CA SER A 27 34.18 -38.20 9.77
C SER A 27 33.37 -37.43 10.84
N THR A 28 32.57 -38.19 11.60
CA THR A 28 32.42 -38.19 13.08
C THR A 28 32.08 -36.91 13.88
N ALA A 29 30.92 -36.97 14.56
CA ALA A 29 30.44 -36.18 15.72
C ALA A 29 31.20 -36.53 17.04
N PRO A 30 30.93 -35.98 18.28
CA PRO A 30 29.75 -35.22 18.76
C PRO A 30 29.96 -34.05 19.79
N ALA A 31 28.87 -33.29 20.01
CA ALA A 31 28.36 -32.52 21.18
C ALA A 31 29.27 -32.01 22.33
N LYS A 32 29.04 -30.74 22.74
CA LYS A 32 28.83 -30.33 24.15
C LYS A 32 28.27 -28.91 24.29
N ASP A 33 27.26 -28.82 25.14
CA ASP A 33 26.49 -27.68 25.60
C ASP A 33 27.28 -26.59 26.36
N ASP A 34 26.56 -25.48 26.52
CA ASP A 34 26.55 -24.54 27.65
C ASP A 34 27.35 -23.23 27.61
N ASP A 35 26.62 -22.22 28.10
CA ASP A 35 27.06 -20.90 28.55
C ASP A 35 27.52 -19.87 27.53
N LEU A 36 26.57 -19.05 27.06
CA LEU A 36 26.73 -17.59 27.01
C LEU A 36 25.36 -16.88 26.89
N LYS A 37 24.54 -17.03 27.92
CA LYS A 37 23.50 -16.04 28.25
C LYS A 37 24.20 -14.80 28.82
N LYS A 38 24.28 -13.71 28.06
CA LYS A 38 24.62 -12.39 28.63
C LYS A 38 23.72 -11.30 28.06
N SER A 39 22.60 -11.12 28.77
CA SER A 39 21.95 -9.85 29.12
C SER A 39 22.06 -8.72 28.09
N VAL A 40 21.07 -8.64 27.20
CA VAL A 40 20.73 -7.37 26.53
C VAL A 40 19.64 -6.72 27.38
N LYS A 41 20.09 -5.68 28.09
CA LYS A 41 19.34 -4.81 28.98
C LYS A 41 18.17 -4.17 28.22
N GLU A 42 16.96 -4.39 28.72
CA GLU A 42 15.75 -3.68 28.31
C GLU A 42 15.96 -2.17 28.52
N THR A 43 16.06 -1.44 27.42
CA THR A 43 15.80 -0.01 27.40
C THR A 43 14.38 0.15 26.87
N THR A 44 13.43 0.31 27.79
CA THR A 44 12.05 0.71 27.50
C THR A 44 12.04 2.11 26.90
N THR A 45 12.18 2.18 25.58
CA THR A 45 11.58 3.26 24.76
C THR A 45 10.07 3.02 24.74
N PRO A 46 9.21 4.07 24.82
CA PRO A 46 7.78 3.91 24.61
C PRO A 46 7.58 3.21 23.26
N ALA A 47 6.89 2.07 23.27
CA ALA A 47 6.62 1.32 22.07
C ALA A 47 5.84 2.22 21.10
N GLU A 48 6.53 2.74 20.10
CA GLU A 48 5.92 3.23 18.88
C GLU A 48 5.14 2.05 18.31
N VAL A 49 3.82 2.06 18.51
CA VAL A 49 2.91 1.07 17.94
C VAL A 49 2.95 1.29 16.43
N THR A 50 3.92 0.66 15.77
CA THR A 50 4.00 0.63 14.33
C THR A 50 2.72 -0.02 13.82
N PRO A 51 1.88 0.71 13.06
CA PRO A 51 0.62 0.14 12.59
C PRO A 51 0.95 -1.07 11.72
N THR A 52 0.45 -2.24 12.13
CA THR A 52 0.67 -3.46 11.37
C THR A 52 -0.08 -3.34 10.03
N PRO A 53 0.61 -3.45 8.88
CA PRO A 53 -0.03 -3.26 7.58
C PRO A 53 -1.08 -4.34 7.35
N LEU A 54 -2.34 -3.91 7.16
CA LEU A 54 -3.44 -4.80 6.83
C LEU A 54 -3.40 -5.13 5.34
N ARG A 55 -3.25 -6.42 5.00
CA ARG A 55 -3.41 -6.88 3.61
C ARG A 55 -4.88 -7.03 3.29
N VAL A 56 -5.34 -6.28 2.29
CA VAL A 56 -6.74 -6.29 1.82
C VAL A 56 -6.75 -6.72 0.35
N ASN A 57 -7.68 -7.60 -0.01
CA ASN A 57 -7.95 -7.92 -1.41
C ASN A 57 -8.87 -6.84 -2.01
N LEU A 58 -8.73 -6.53 -3.31
CA LEU A 58 -9.57 -5.53 -3.99
C LEU A 58 -11.07 -5.76 -3.77
N LYS A 59 -11.52 -7.03 -3.76
CA LYS A 59 -12.94 -7.38 -3.52
C LYS A 59 -13.45 -7.02 -2.12
N GLN A 60 -12.56 -6.92 -1.15
CA GLN A 60 -12.88 -6.60 0.24
C GLN A 60 -12.71 -5.12 0.56
N MET A 61 -12.20 -4.33 -0.39
CA MET A 61 -11.85 -2.93 -0.15
C MET A 61 -13.07 -2.08 0.21
N ASP A 62 -14.23 -2.34 -0.39
CA ASP A 62 -15.50 -1.70 -0.02
C ASP A 62 -15.86 -1.91 1.46
N VAL A 63 -15.77 -3.18 1.88
CA VAL A 63 -16.15 -3.62 3.22
C VAL A 63 -15.21 -3.06 4.28
N VAL A 64 -13.92 -2.97 3.96
CA VAL A 64 -12.90 -2.48 4.89
C VAL A 64 -12.85 -0.96 4.94
N LEU A 65 -12.87 -0.26 3.80
CA LEU A 65 -12.68 1.19 3.77
C LEU A 65 -13.96 1.99 4.03
N PHE A 66 -15.08 1.61 3.41
CA PHE A 66 -16.30 2.42 3.49
C PHE A 66 -17.26 1.94 4.56
N LYS A 67 -17.38 0.63 4.76
CA LYS A 67 -18.26 0.05 5.79
C LYS A 67 -17.57 -0.11 7.14
N ASP A 68 -16.23 -0.12 7.16
CA ASP A 68 -15.41 -0.38 8.35
C ASP A 68 -15.92 -1.56 9.19
N ALA A 69 -16.18 -2.70 8.53
CA ALA A 69 -16.89 -3.83 9.16
C ALA A 69 -16.19 -4.41 10.40
N ASP A 70 -14.86 -4.29 10.47
CA ASP A 70 -14.04 -4.75 11.60
C ASP A 70 -13.72 -3.63 12.60
N ASN A 71 -14.28 -2.42 12.42
CA ASN A 71 -13.98 -1.19 13.18
C ASN A 71 -12.49 -0.81 13.25
N LYS A 72 -11.66 -1.33 12.34
CA LYS A 72 -10.20 -1.10 12.35
C LYS A 72 -9.86 0.37 12.14
N LEU A 73 -10.64 1.09 11.32
CA LEU A 73 -10.41 2.51 11.05
C LEU A 73 -10.83 3.36 12.25
N LYS A 74 -11.99 3.07 12.85
CA LYS A 74 -12.44 3.72 14.07
C LYS A 74 -11.48 3.50 15.23
N ASP A 75 -11.07 2.26 15.48
CA ASP A 75 -10.16 1.90 16.58
C ASP A 75 -8.79 2.54 16.42
N SER A 76 -8.29 2.66 15.18
CA SER A 76 -7.02 3.33 14.92
C SER A 76 -7.08 4.84 15.15
N GLY A 77 -8.25 5.47 14.99
CA GLY A 77 -8.41 6.93 15.07
C GLY A 77 -7.66 7.73 13.99
N LYS A 78 -6.96 7.08 13.05
CA LYS A 78 -6.13 7.71 12.00
C LYS A 78 -6.79 7.58 10.63
N TRP A 79 -6.38 8.44 9.69
CA TRP A 79 -6.78 8.31 8.29
C TRP A 79 -6.07 7.12 7.62
N PRO A 80 -6.75 6.37 6.73
CA PRO A 80 -6.16 5.22 6.06
C PRO A 80 -5.12 5.65 5.01
N LEU A 81 -3.96 4.99 5.02
CA LEU A 81 -2.97 5.06 3.96
C LEU A 81 -3.01 3.77 3.13
N ILE A 82 -3.26 3.90 1.84
CA ILE A 82 -3.33 2.77 0.91
C ILE A 82 -2.00 2.67 0.16
N ILE A 83 -1.34 1.51 0.26
CA ILE A 83 -0.13 1.20 -0.50
C ILE A 83 -0.51 0.17 -1.56
N ASP A 84 -0.57 0.61 -2.82
CA ASP A 84 -0.90 -0.24 -3.96
C ASP A 84 0.25 -0.27 -4.97
N THR A 85 0.76 -1.46 -5.27
CA THR A 85 1.82 -1.68 -6.26
C THR A 85 1.27 -1.92 -7.67
N THR A 86 -0.05 -2.05 -7.83
CA THR A 86 -0.72 -2.52 -9.06
C THR A 86 -1.64 -1.51 -9.72
N THR A 87 -1.82 -0.33 -9.12
CA THR A 87 -2.75 0.77 -9.51
C THR A 87 -4.23 0.41 -9.58
N GLN A 88 -4.60 -0.81 -9.17
CA GLN A 88 -5.99 -1.27 -9.14
C GLN A 88 -6.81 -0.57 -8.07
N ALA A 89 -6.20 -0.20 -6.93
CA ALA A 89 -6.89 0.49 -5.85
C ALA A 89 -7.30 1.91 -6.28
N SER A 90 -6.38 2.68 -6.88
CA SER A 90 -6.69 4.01 -7.42
C SER A 90 -7.79 3.92 -8.49
N THR A 91 -7.66 2.97 -9.43
CA THR A 91 -8.67 2.75 -10.47
C THR A 91 -10.04 2.42 -9.89
N TYR A 92 -10.09 1.57 -8.87
CA TYR A 92 -11.33 1.24 -8.18
C TYR A 92 -11.95 2.47 -7.51
N LEU A 93 -11.14 3.24 -6.76
CA LEU A 93 -11.58 4.42 -6.02
C LEU A 93 -12.16 5.50 -6.93
N ILE A 94 -11.58 5.73 -8.12
CA ILE A 94 -12.12 6.67 -9.12
C ILE A 94 -13.56 6.31 -9.54
N HIS A 95 -13.92 5.02 -9.54
CA HIS A 95 -15.27 4.57 -9.87
C HIS A 95 -16.21 4.53 -8.66
N GLN A 96 -15.72 4.89 -7.47
CA GLN A 96 -16.56 5.06 -6.27
C GLN A 96 -17.03 6.51 -6.16
N ASP A 97 -18.06 6.75 -5.33
CA ASP A 97 -18.54 8.11 -5.05
C ASP A 97 -17.60 8.84 -4.07
N VAL A 98 -16.42 9.25 -4.57
CA VAL A 98 -15.37 9.92 -3.81
C VAL A 98 -14.95 11.22 -4.48
N ASN A 99 -14.45 12.17 -3.69
CA ASN A 99 -13.75 13.33 -4.20
C ASN A 99 -12.30 12.92 -4.47
N TYR A 100 -11.94 12.74 -5.74
CA TYR A 100 -10.62 12.25 -6.13
C TYR A 100 -9.71 13.40 -6.58
N LEU A 101 -8.55 13.53 -5.94
CA LEU A 101 -7.51 14.49 -6.29
C LEU A 101 -6.22 13.75 -6.68
N ASN A 102 -5.70 14.04 -7.86
CA ASN A 102 -4.40 13.53 -8.31
C ASN A 102 -3.31 14.56 -7.99
N SER A 103 -2.31 14.19 -7.19
CA SER A 103 -1.22 15.09 -6.76
C SER A 103 -0.30 15.57 -7.88
N LEU A 104 -0.20 14.83 -8.99
CA LEU A 104 0.60 15.23 -10.16
C LEU A 104 -0.14 16.17 -11.10
N SER A 105 -1.45 16.34 -10.91
CA SER A 105 -2.28 17.22 -11.73
C SER A 105 -2.35 18.61 -11.11
N SER A 106 -1.79 19.61 -11.80
CA SER A 106 -1.85 21.00 -11.36
C SER A 106 -3.28 21.54 -11.23
N SER A 107 -4.21 21.05 -12.06
CA SER A 107 -5.63 21.44 -11.94
C SER A 107 -6.28 20.89 -10.68
N ASN A 108 -5.89 19.69 -10.24
CA ASN A 108 -6.43 19.09 -9.00
C ASN A 108 -5.75 19.64 -7.75
N MET A 109 -4.48 20.03 -7.85
CA MET A 109 -3.73 20.65 -6.76
C MET A 109 -3.91 22.16 -6.66
N ALA A 110 -4.76 22.76 -7.51
CA ALA A 110 -5.15 24.15 -7.35
C ALA A 110 -5.94 24.33 -6.03
N SER A 111 -5.70 25.44 -5.33
CA SER A 111 -6.30 25.73 -4.03
C SER A 111 -7.83 25.60 -4.01
N GLU A 112 -8.53 26.12 -5.03
CA GLU A 112 -9.99 26.00 -5.13
C GLU A 112 -10.46 24.56 -5.39
N ALA A 113 -9.70 23.74 -6.12
CA ALA A 113 -10.05 22.33 -6.34
C ALA A 113 -9.90 21.51 -5.04
N ILE A 114 -8.81 21.74 -4.30
CA ILE A 114 -8.60 21.15 -2.97
C ILE A 114 -9.72 21.58 -2.02
N ARG A 115 -10.02 22.88 -1.97
CA ARG A 115 -11.07 23.45 -1.13
C ARG A 115 -12.44 22.83 -1.44
N LEU A 116 -12.80 22.69 -2.71
CA LEU A 116 -14.08 22.10 -3.11
C LEU A 116 -14.14 20.61 -2.77
N GLY A 117 -13.05 19.86 -3.00
CA GLY A 117 -12.96 18.45 -2.64
C GLY A 117 -13.09 18.21 -1.13
N LEU A 118 -12.42 19.03 -0.32
CA LEU A 118 -12.51 18.98 1.13
C LEU A 118 -13.89 19.39 1.63
N LEU A 119 -14.46 20.49 1.13
CA LEU A 119 -15.79 20.93 1.53
C LEU A 119 -16.86 19.90 1.14
N GLY A 120 -16.71 19.25 -0.01
CA GLY A 120 -17.57 18.16 -0.43
C GLY A 120 -17.49 16.97 0.53
N ALA A 121 -16.30 16.69 1.07
CA ALA A 121 -16.11 15.62 2.04
C ALA A 121 -16.73 15.94 3.40
N LEU A 122 -16.48 17.15 3.92
CA LEU A 122 -16.99 17.58 5.21
C LEU A 122 -18.52 17.76 5.20
N ARG A 123 -19.09 18.32 4.13
CA ARG A 123 -20.52 18.65 4.08
C ARG A 123 -21.42 17.49 3.69
N TYR A 124 -20.96 16.64 2.78
CA TYR A 124 -21.78 15.54 2.22
C TYR A 124 -21.31 14.15 2.68
N GLY A 125 -20.23 14.07 3.46
CA GLY A 125 -19.67 12.80 3.92
C GLY A 125 -19.03 11.96 2.82
N LYS A 126 -18.74 12.55 1.65
CA LYS A 126 -18.05 11.85 0.56
C LYS A 126 -16.57 11.68 0.88
N PRO A 127 -15.97 10.49 0.76
CA PRO A 127 -14.56 10.32 1.04
C PRO A 127 -13.69 11.19 0.13
N LEU A 128 -12.69 11.87 0.70
CA LEU A 128 -11.65 12.55 -0.06
C LEU A 128 -10.48 11.59 -0.26
N VAL A 129 -10.09 11.37 -1.51
CA VAL A 129 -8.95 10.53 -1.88
C VAL A 129 -7.91 11.41 -2.54
N ILE A 130 -6.70 11.43 -1.99
CA ILE A 130 -5.55 12.11 -2.58
C ILE A 130 -4.59 11.02 -3.06
N ASP A 131 -4.52 10.82 -4.37
CA ASP A 131 -3.59 9.86 -4.96
C ASP A 131 -2.24 10.52 -5.21
N MET A 132 -1.20 9.95 -4.60
CA MET A 132 0.19 10.39 -4.76
C MET A 132 0.89 9.77 -6.00
N MET A 133 0.17 8.98 -6.80
CA MET A 133 0.63 8.42 -8.09
C MET A 133 1.93 7.59 -7.98
N GLY A 134 2.14 6.92 -6.84
CA GLY A 134 3.32 6.09 -6.58
C GLY A 134 4.60 6.84 -6.24
N VAL A 135 4.54 8.16 -6.03
CA VAL A 135 5.64 8.99 -5.54
C VAL A 135 5.26 9.57 -4.19
N ASP A 136 6.22 9.74 -3.27
CA ASP A 136 5.93 10.46 -2.03
C ASP A 136 5.80 11.97 -2.31
N MET A 137 4.55 12.43 -2.36
CA MET A 137 4.18 13.83 -2.61
C MET A 137 3.62 14.50 -1.35
N PHE A 138 3.80 13.89 -0.17
CA PHE A 138 3.13 14.31 1.07
C PHE A 138 3.44 15.76 1.43
N GLN A 139 4.71 16.17 1.34
CA GLN A 139 5.11 17.54 1.64
C GLN A 139 4.48 18.53 0.65
N THR A 140 4.51 18.22 -0.64
CA THR A 140 3.90 19.07 -1.67
C THR A 140 2.40 19.22 -1.45
N ILE A 141 1.69 18.14 -1.12
CA ILE A 141 0.26 18.21 -0.79
C ILE A 141 0.04 19.10 0.43
N SER A 142 0.86 18.96 1.47
CA SER A 142 0.80 19.82 2.67
C SER A 142 0.98 21.30 2.32
N ASP A 143 1.95 21.62 1.46
CA ASP A 143 2.21 22.99 1.00
C ASP A 143 1.01 23.55 0.22
N MET A 144 0.42 22.76 -0.69
CA MET A 144 -0.77 23.16 -1.46
C MET A 144 -2.00 23.33 -0.56
N MET A 145 -2.15 22.51 0.48
CA MET A 145 -3.21 22.69 1.47
C MET A 145 -3.01 23.97 2.30
N ASN A 146 -1.75 24.35 2.59
CA ASN A 146 -1.45 25.60 3.28
C ASN A 146 -1.83 26.84 2.46
N GLU A 147 -1.85 26.75 1.13
CA GLU A 147 -2.38 27.82 0.28
C GLU A 147 -3.90 28.02 0.46
N VAL A 148 -4.63 26.98 0.87
CA VAL A 148 -6.08 27.07 1.17
C VAL A 148 -6.30 27.66 2.56
N LEU A 149 -5.66 27.08 3.57
CA LEU A 149 -5.67 27.57 4.95
C LEU A 149 -4.35 27.18 5.62
N PRO A 150 -3.62 28.11 6.25
CA PRO A 150 -2.38 27.77 6.95
C PRO A 150 -2.61 26.71 8.05
N GLY A 151 -1.78 25.66 8.05
CA GLY A 151 -1.89 24.53 8.99
C GLY A 151 -3.06 23.59 8.69
N LEU A 152 -3.69 23.67 7.51
CA LEU A 152 -4.86 22.86 7.17
C LEU A 152 -4.57 21.37 7.23
N MET A 153 -3.42 20.93 6.71
CA MET A 153 -3.07 19.52 6.71
C MET A 153 -2.94 18.96 8.13
N ASP A 154 -2.36 19.73 9.05
CA ASP A 154 -2.25 19.34 10.47
C ASP A 154 -3.63 19.21 11.10
N LYS A 155 -4.52 20.20 10.87
CA LYS A 155 -5.91 20.18 11.35
C LYS A 155 -6.75 19.02 10.78
N ILE A 156 -6.44 18.58 9.57
CA ILE A 156 -7.07 17.41 8.97
C ILE A 156 -6.53 16.16 9.65
N MET A 157 -5.23 16.03 9.83
CA MET A 157 -4.58 14.85 10.40
C MET A 157 -4.94 14.60 11.86
N ASP A 158 -5.04 15.65 12.67
CA ASP A 158 -5.48 15.57 14.07
C ASP A 158 -7.01 15.54 14.23
N LYS A 159 -7.75 15.76 13.13
CA LYS A 159 -9.21 15.81 13.05
C LYS A 159 -9.86 16.99 13.80
N SER A 160 -9.08 17.97 14.24
CA SER A 160 -9.59 19.21 14.86
C SER A 160 -10.49 20.01 13.92
N ILE A 161 -10.35 19.84 12.60
CA ILE A 161 -11.25 20.44 11.60
C ILE A 161 -12.72 20.00 11.73
N LEU A 162 -12.98 18.91 12.46
CA LEU A 162 -14.34 18.38 12.70
C LEU A 162 -14.97 18.91 13.99
N GLU A 163 -14.20 19.58 14.84
CA GLU A 163 -14.70 20.15 16.09
C GLU A 163 -15.42 21.48 15.78
N GLU A 164 -16.57 21.71 16.42
CA GLU A 164 -17.24 23.01 16.34
C GLU A 164 -16.40 24.03 17.12
N GLU A 165 -16.09 25.18 16.49
CA GLU A 165 -15.51 26.31 17.22
C GLU A 165 -16.56 26.79 18.25
N GLU A 166 -16.25 26.63 19.54
CA GLU A 166 -17.08 27.12 20.67
C GLU A 166 -17.28 28.65 20.66
#